data_AF-A0A212FBN1-F1
#
_entry.id   AF-A0A212FBN1-F1
#
_cell.length_a   1.000
_cell.length_b   1.000
_cell.length_c   1.000
_cell.angle_alpha   90.00
_cell.angle_beta   90.00
_cell.angle_gamma   90.00
#
_symmetry.space_group_name_H-M   'P 1'
#
loop_
_entity.id
_entity.type
_entity.pdbx_description
1 polymer ?
#
loop_
_entity_poly.entity_id
_entity_poly.type
_entity_poly.pdbx_seq_one_letter_code
_entity_poly.pdbx_strand_id
1 'polypeptide(L)' 'MGNIIYSIIWLIILLFIAFWIAGISAGIYILILPFTVCIEPLSGLTDFLLTVIQFPKYCAQAMMDGRGFR' A
#
# COMPACT_ATOMS: atom_id res chain seq x y z
N MET A 1 11.68 -13.62 18.50
CA MET A 1 11.43 -12.37 19.26
C MET A 1 11.42 -11.25 18.23
N GLY A 2 10.23 -10.78 17.83
CA GLY A 2 10.12 -9.67 16.91
C GLY A 2 10.88 -8.49 17.49
N ASN A 3 11.89 -8.01 16.76
CA ASN A 3 12.70 -6.92 17.26
C ASN A 3 11.81 -5.68 17.23
N ILE A 4 11.41 -5.17 18.40
CA ILE A 4 10.53 -4.00 18.56
C ILE A 4 11.06 -2.81 17.73
N ILE A 5 12.38 -2.73 17.57
CA ILE A 5 13.09 -1.76 16.72
C ILE A 5 12.62 -1.82 15.26
N TYR A 6 12.51 -3.02 14.66
CA TYR A 6 12.05 -3.16 13.28
C TYR A 6 10.57 -2.85 13.13
N SER A 7 9.76 -3.16 14.16
CA SER A 7 8.34 -2.80 14.20
C SER A 7 8.16 -1.27 14.17
N ILE A 8 8.97 -0.54 14.96
CA ILE A 8 8.97 0.94 14.99
C ILE A 8 9.43 1.52 13.65
N ILE A 9 10.46 0.95 13.01
CA ILE A 9 10.94 1.41 11.69
C ILE A 9 9.84 1.24 10.63
N TRP A 10 9.17 0.08 10.60
CA TRP A 10 8.02 -0.14 9.70
C TRP A 10 6.86 0.82 9.99
N LEU A 11 6.65 1.24 11.24
CA LEU A 11 5.62 2.20 11.62
C LEU A 11 5.92 3.59 11.06
N ILE A 12 7.17 4.04 11.17
CA ILE A 12 7.60 5.32 10.60
C ILE A 12 7.44 5.31 9.08
N ILE A 13 7.83 4.22 8.41
CA ILE A 13 7.64 4.05 6.96
C ILE A 13 6.15 4.05 6.60
N LEU A 14 5.32 3.37 7.40
CA LEU A 14 3.88 3.34 7.18
C LEU A 14 3.28 4.75 7.26
N LEU A 15 3.64 5.52 8.29
CA LEU A 15 3.04 6.82 8.57
C LEU A 15 3.49 7.93 7.60
N PHE A 16 4.78 7.97 7.26
CA PHE A 16 5.34 9.03 6.40
C PHE A 16 5.32 8.71 4.91
N ILE A 17 5.38 7.44 4.53
CA ILE A 17 5.53 7.04 3.13
C ILE A 17 4.26 6.33 2.65
N ALA A 18 3.92 5.19 3.28
CA ALA A 18 2.82 4.36 2.81
C ALA A 18 1.47 5.10 2.84
N PHE A 19 1.22 5.89 3.89
CA PHE A 19 -0.01 6.67 4.05
C PHE A 19 -0.20 7.70 2.92
N TRP A 20 0.85 8.47 2.60
CA TRP A 20 0.80 9.49 1.55
C TRP A 20 0.64 8.87 0.16
N ILE A 21 1.41 7.83 -0.13
CA ILE A 21 1.37 7.15 -1.43
C ILE A 21 0.00 6.47 -1.63
N ALA A 22 -0.51 5.77 -0.61
CA ALA A 22 -1.82 5.12 -0.66
C ALA A 22 -2.97 6.13 -0.77
N GLY A 23 -2.85 7.30 -0.13
CA GLY A 23 -3.85 8.36 -0.24
C GLY A 23 -3.97 8.92 -1.65
N ILE A 24 -2.83 9.22 -2.29
CA ILE A 24 -2.81 9.73 -3.67
C ILE A 24 -3.30 8.66 -4.65
N SER A 25 -2.85 7.40 -4.51
CA SER A 25 -3.27 6.32 -5.40
C SER A 25 -4.74 5.95 -5.21
N ALA A 26 -5.30 6.04 -4.00
CA ALA A 26 -6.73 5.84 -3.76
C ALA A 26 -7.60 6.88 -4.47
N GLY A 27 -7.17 8.16 -4.48
CA GLY A 27 -7.87 9.21 -5.24
C GLY A 27 -7.90 8.93 -6.74
N ILE A 28 -6.77 8.50 -7.31
CA ILE A 28 -6.68 8.14 -8.73
C ILE A 28 -7.51 6.88 -9.02
N TYR A 29 -7.50 5.88 -8.14
CA TYR A 29 -8.27 4.65 -8.30
C TYR A 29 -9.77 4.93 -8.39
N ILE A 30 -10.31 5.77 -7.52
CA ILE A 30 -11.73 6.15 -7.52
C ILE A 30 -12.12 6.86 -8.83
N LEU A 31 -11.23 7.70 -9.38
CA LEU A 31 -11.46 8.37 -10.66
C LEU A 31 -11.43 7.41 -11.85
N ILE A 32 -10.57 6.39 -11.82
CA ILE A 32 -10.37 5.45 -12.93
C ILE A 32 -11.38 4.29 -12.89
N LEU A 33 -11.90 3.92 -11.72
CA LEU A 33 -12.86 2.84 -11.52
C LEU A 33 -14.07 2.86 -12.48
N PRO A 34 -14.76 3.98 -12.75
CA PRO A 34 -15.87 3.98 -13.70
C PRO A 34 -15.40 3.76 -15.16
N PHE A 35 -14.18 4.17 -15.50
CA PHE A 35 -13.63 4.00 -16.85
C PHE A 35 -13.22 2.55 -17.12
N THR A 36 -12.91 1.75 -16.10
CA THR A 36 -12.55 0.34 -16.27
C THR A 36 -13.73 -0.52 -16.76
N VAL A 37 -14.96 -0.07 -16.50
CA VAL A 37 -16.19 -0.72 -17.00
C VAL A 37 -16.32 -0.58 -18.52
N CYS A 38 -15.73 0.46 -19.10
CA CYS A 38 -15.80 0.75 -20.53
C CYS A 38 -14.51 0.39 -21.29
N ILE A 39 -13.37 0.27 -20.58
CA ILE A 39 -12.05 0.06 -21.17
C ILE A 39 -11.35 -1.08 -20.44
N GLU A 40 -11.38 -2.28 -21.03
CA GLU A 40 -10.73 -3.49 -20.50
C GLU A 40 -9.24 -3.32 -20.14
N PRO A 41 -8.37 -2.65 -20.94
CA PRO A 41 -6.96 -2.50 -20.56
C PRO A 41 -6.72 -1.60 -19.34
N LEU A 42 -7.71 -0.82 -18.91
CA LEU A 42 -7.62 -0.01 -17.68
C LEU A 42 -7.72 -0.87 -16.40
N SER A 43 -8.21 -2.11 -16.51
CA SER A 43 -8.27 -3.06 -15.39
C SER A 43 -6.88 -3.31 -14.78
N GLY A 44 -5.85 -3.50 -15.62
CA GLY A 44 -4.46 -3.66 -15.18
C GLY A 44 -3.90 -2.43 -14.46
N LEU A 45 -4.35 -1.23 -14.83
CA LEU A 45 -3.97 0.00 -14.13
C LEU A 45 -4.63 0.05 -12.73
N THR A 46 -5.92 -0.28 -12.63
CA THR A 46 -6.61 -0.37 -11.33
C THR A 46 -6.02 -1.44 -10.42
N ASP A 47 -5.59 -2.59 -10.94
CA ASP A 47 -4.92 -3.64 -10.15
C ASP A 47 -3.56 -3.19 -9.62
N PHE A 48 -2.79 -2.47 -10.44
CA PHE A 48 -1.55 -1.84 -10.00
C PHE A 48 -1.81 -0.82 -8.89
N LEU A 49 -2.80 0.07 -9.07
CA LEU A 49 -3.17 1.05 -8.07
C LEU A 49 -3.65 0.39 -6.76
N LEU A 50 -4.44 -0.68 -6.84
CA LEU A 50 -4.85 -1.49 -5.69
C LEU A 50 -3.65 -2.06 -4.93
N THR A 51 -2.65 -2.57 -5.66
CA THR A 51 -1.42 -3.08 -5.05
C THR A 51 -0.71 -1.98 -4.24
N VAL A 52 -0.65 -0.77 -4.79
CA VAL A 52 -0.05 0.40 -4.13
C VAL A 52 -0.89 0.86 -2.92
N ILE A 53 -2.22 0.86 -3.03
CA ILE A 53 -3.14 1.21 -1.92
C ILE A 53 -3.04 0.20 -0.77
N GLN A 54 -2.73 -1.06 -1.07
CA GLN A 54 -2.55 -2.12 -0.06
C GLN A 54 -1.15 -2.12 0.57
N PHE A 55 -0.22 -1.30 0.09
CA PHE A 55 1.12 -1.19 0.65
C PHE A 55 1.15 -0.86 2.17
N PRO A 56 0.30 0.02 2.73
CA PRO A 56 0.23 0.24 4.17
C PRO A 56 -0.15 -1.01 4.95
N LYS A 57 -1.03 -1.86 4.39
CA LYS A 57 -1.41 -3.15 4.99
C LYS A 57 -0.22 -4.10 5.02
N TYR A 58 0.58 -4.14 3.94
CA TYR A 58 1.82 -4.89 3.91
C TYR A 58 2.83 -4.40 4.96
N CYS A 59 2.99 -3.08 5.10
CA CYS A 59 3.82 -2.47 6.15
C CYS A 59 3.33 -2.84 7.56
N ALA A 60 2.01 -2.83 7.80
CA ALA A 60 1.42 -3.21 9.07
C ALA A 60 1.61 -4.70 9.37
N GLN A 61 1.50 -5.58 8.37
CA GLN A 61 1.80 -7.00 8.55
C GLN A 61 3.28 -7.23 8.87
N ALA A 62 4.19 -6.58 8.13
CA ALA A 62 5.63 -6.67 8.39
C ALA A 62 6.01 -6.14 9.80
N MET A 63 5.29 -5.13 10.29
CA MET A 63 5.40 -4.60 11.65
C MET A 63 4.98 -5.63 12.71
N MET A 64 3.85 -6.32 12.50
CA MET A 64 3.31 -7.32 13.44
C MET A 64 4.14 -8.60 13.45
N ASP A 65 4.63 -9.03 12.30
CA ASP A 65 5.53 -10.18 12.17
C ASP A 65 6.94 -9.88 12.71
N GLY A 66 7.26 -8.60 12.95
CA GLY A 66 8.59 -8.16 13.38
C GLY A 66 9.68 -8.56 12.38
N ARG A 67 9.37 -8.59 11.08
CA ARG A 67 10.31 -8.99 10.02
C ARG A 67 11.50 -8.04 10.02
N GLY A 68 12.66 -8.56 10.39
CA GLY A 68 13.94 -7.91 10.14
C GLY A 68 14.26 -7.94 8.64
N PHE A 69 15.08 -6.99 8.17
CA PHE A 69 15.61 -6.96 6.80
C PHE A 69 16.65 -8.08 6.56
N ARG A 70 16.29 -9.36 6.78
CA ARG A 70 17.14 -10.53 6.52
C ARG A 70 16.40 -11.61 5.74
#